data_AF-A0A2V5ZWJ1-F1
#
_entry.id   AF-A0A2V5ZWJ1-F1
#
_cell.length_a   1.000
_cell.length_b   1.000
_cell.length_c   1.000
_cell.angle_alpha   90.00
_cell.angle_beta   90.00
_cell.angle_gamma   90.00
#
_symmetry.space_group_name_H-M   'P 1'
#
loop_
_entity.id
_entity.type
_entity.pdbx_description
1 polymer ?
#
loop_
_entity_poly.entity_id
_entity_poly.type
_entity_poly.pdbx_seq_one_letter_code
_entity_poly.pdbx_strand_id
1 'polypeptide(L)'
;SKAWAAGKNRLSATVRVPDVPVQSEQLRAHARQLGRLIRHFNFAVNRALITYREPILDMQLVQERIANAAMDLFASTCVLSRIDGEIQFAGRNGNAVSPDHSAADLFLRQSFRRIRGCLAALTDNDDKAVIAAAKSCLTSGSTGTAS
;
A
#
# COMPACT_ATOMS: atom_id res chain seq x y z
N SER A 1 15.32 -12.81 19.29
CA SER A 1 15.26 -11.76 20.31
C SER A 1 13.86 -11.68 20.98
N LYS A 2 13.72 -11.19 22.23
CA LYS A 2 12.43 -11.13 22.98
C LYS A 2 11.37 -10.23 22.31
N ALA A 3 11.81 -9.24 21.52
CA ALA A 3 10.96 -8.32 20.77
C ALA A 3 10.15 -9.02 19.64
N TRP A 4 10.75 -10.01 18.97
CA TRP A 4 10.07 -10.78 17.91
C TRP A 4 8.93 -11.66 18.45
N ALA A 5 9.13 -12.26 19.62
CA ALA A 5 8.11 -13.09 20.28
C ALA A 5 6.86 -12.27 20.67
N ALA A 6 7.05 -11.01 21.10
CA ALA A 6 5.95 -10.09 21.42
C ALA A 6 5.18 -9.64 20.17
N GLY A 7 5.86 -9.43 19.04
CA GLY A 7 5.22 -9.09 17.76
C GLY A 7 4.36 -10.22 17.19
N LYS A 8 4.78 -11.48 17.38
CA LYS A 8 4.13 -12.68 16.83
C LYS A 8 2.68 -12.88 17.28
N ASN A 9 2.36 -12.49 18.53
CA ASN A 9 1.00 -12.61 19.08
C ASN A 9 0.00 -11.60 18.47
N ARG A 10 0.48 -10.52 17.83
CA ARG A 10 -0.37 -9.53 17.12
C ARG A 10 -0.57 -9.85 15.64
N LEU A 11 0.21 -10.78 15.08
CA LEU A 11 0.09 -11.19 13.66
C LEU A 11 -1.13 -12.08 13.39
N SER A 12 -1.77 -12.58 14.46
CA SER A 12 -3.06 -13.28 14.38
C SER A 12 -4.22 -12.27 14.51
N ALA A 13 -4.32 -11.35 13.55
CA ALA A 13 -5.39 -10.36 13.50
C ALA A 13 -6.13 -10.46 12.16
N THR A 14 -7.24 -11.20 12.21
CA THR A 14 -8.46 -11.17 11.38
C THR A 14 -8.32 -11.07 9.85
N VAL A 15 -8.59 -12.21 9.21
CA VAL A 15 -8.68 -12.46 7.74
C VAL A 15 -9.95 -11.86 7.11
N ARG A 16 -10.69 -10.99 7.80
CA ARG A 16 -11.93 -10.41 7.29
C ARG A 16 -11.63 -9.16 6.46
N VAL A 17 -12.37 -8.97 5.37
CA VAL A 17 -12.35 -7.70 4.63
C VAL A 17 -12.91 -6.61 5.57
N PRO A 18 -12.13 -5.57 5.92
CA PRO A 18 -12.64 -4.48 6.72
C PRO A 18 -13.73 -3.73 5.96
N ASP A 19 -14.74 -3.28 6.69
CA ASP A 19 -15.72 -2.36 6.16
C ASP A 19 -15.10 -0.95 6.07
N VAL A 20 -15.26 -0.30 4.92
CA VAL A 20 -14.80 1.07 4.71
C VAL A 20 -16.05 1.94 4.69
N PRO A 21 -16.30 2.70 5.77
CA PRO A 21 -17.54 3.45 5.91
C PRO A 21 -17.59 4.58 4.89
N VAL A 22 -18.62 4.58 4.05
CA VAL A 22 -19.00 5.68 3.17
C VAL A 22 -20.52 5.82 3.22
N GLN A 23 -21.01 7.05 3.27
CA GLN A 23 -22.44 7.34 3.30
C GLN A 23 -23.03 7.39 1.89
N SER A 24 -22.24 7.87 0.92
CA SER A 24 -22.66 8.07 -0.45
C SER A 24 -22.64 6.77 -1.25
N GLU A 25 -23.78 6.40 -1.83
CA GLU A 25 -23.94 5.14 -2.58
C GLU A 25 -22.95 4.99 -3.73
N GLN A 26 -22.70 6.08 -4.46
CA GLN A 26 -21.77 6.11 -5.59
C GLN A 26 -20.32 5.74 -5.21
N LEU A 27 -19.94 5.86 -3.93
CA LEU A 27 -18.60 5.53 -3.46
C LEU A 27 -18.44 4.09 -2.97
N ARG A 28 -19.55 3.35 -2.81
CA ARG A 28 -19.52 1.98 -2.25
C ARG A 28 -18.64 1.04 -3.06
N ALA A 29 -18.57 1.20 -4.38
CA ALA A 29 -17.71 0.38 -5.22
C ALA A 29 -16.22 0.57 -4.87
N HIS A 30 -15.78 1.82 -4.75
CA HIS A 30 -14.41 2.16 -4.36
C HIS A 30 -14.10 1.74 -2.92
N ALA A 31 -15.05 1.95 -1.99
CA ALA A 31 -14.91 1.54 -0.59
C ALA A 31 -14.71 0.02 -0.45
N ARG A 32 -15.50 -0.78 -1.17
CA ARG A 32 -15.34 -2.25 -1.20
C ARG A 32 -13.99 -2.67 -1.79
N GLN A 33 -13.52 -1.99 -2.84
CA GLN A 33 -12.21 -2.26 -3.43
C GLN A 33 -11.09 -1.94 -2.44
N LEU A 34 -11.16 -0.79 -1.75
CA LEU A 34 -10.21 -0.41 -0.71
C LEU A 34 -10.20 -1.44 0.43
N GLY A 35 -11.36 -1.87 0.91
CA GLY A 35 -11.44 -2.92 1.94
C GLY A 35 -10.72 -4.21 1.53
N ARG A 36 -10.90 -4.67 0.29
CA ARG A 36 -10.18 -5.85 -0.23
C ARG A 36 -8.67 -5.63 -0.28
N LEU A 37 -8.23 -4.43 -0.68
CA LEU A 37 -6.81 -4.07 -0.73
C LEU A 37 -6.19 -4.02 0.67
N ILE A 38 -6.89 -3.47 1.68
CA ILE A 38 -6.43 -3.48 3.08
C ILE A 38 -6.24 -4.92 3.56
N ARG A 39 -7.19 -5.82 3.26
CA ARG A 39 -7.06 -7.24 3.60
C ARG A 39 -5.84 -7.87 2.91
N HIS A 40 -5.63 -7.62 1.62
CA HIS A 40 -4.49 -8.15 0.89
C HIS A 40 -3.17 -7.60 1.42
N PHE A 41 -3.11 -6.31 1.75
CA PHE A 41 -1.95 -5.68 2.37
C PHE A 41 -1.61 -6.34 3.70
N ASN A 42 -2.59 -6.49 4.60
CA ASN A 42 -2.39 -7.16 5.89
C ASN A 42 -1.87 -8.59 5.72
N PHE A 43 -2.45 -9.34 4.78
CA PHE A 43 -1.97 -10.70 4.49
C PHE A 43 -0.54 -10.71 3.98
N ALA A 44 -0.20 -9.84 3.03
CA ALA A 44 1.12 -9.78 2.43
C ALA A 44 2.20 -9.35 3.45
N VAL A 45 1.91 -8.35 4.27
CA VAL A 45 2.81 -7.89 5.35
C VAL A 45 3.00 -8.97 6.39
N ASN A 46 1.93 -9.61 6.87
CA ASN A 46 2.03 -10.72 7.83
C ASN A 46 2.86 -11.88 7.26
N ARG A 47 2.65 -12.22 5.99
CA ARG A 47 3.45 -13.25 5.32
C ARG A 47 4.92 -12.86 5.22
N ALA A 48 5.23 -11.61 4.84
CA ALA A 48 6.61 -11.12 4.76
C ALA A 48 7.28 -11.16 6.14
N LEU A 49 6.61 -10.70 7.19
CA LEU A 49 7.09 -10.77 8.56
C LEU A 49 7.38 -12.22 8.98
N ILE A 50 6.45 -13.15 8.76
CA ILE A 50 6.65 -14.56 9.11
C ILE A 50 7.82 -15.19 8.33
N THR A 51 7.95 -14.84 7.04
CA THR A 51 8.97 -15.38 6.14
C THR A 51 10.36 -14.90 6.51
N TYR A 52 10.53 -13.60 6.71
CA TYR A 52 11.86 -12.98 6.87
C TYR A 52 12.25 -12.72 8.32
N ARG A 53 11.31 -12.68 9.27
CA ARG A 53 11.56 -12.44 10.70
C ARG A 53 12.36 -11.16 10.96
N GLU A 54 13.39 -11.21 11.81
CA GLU A 54 14.26 -10.08 12.15
C GLU A 54 14.97 -9.47 10.92
N PRO A 55 15.50 -10.24 9.95
CA PRO A 55 16.11 -9.71 8.72
C PRO A 55 15.29 -8.72 7.89
N ILE A 56 13.96 -8.73 8.00
CA ILE A 56 13.11 -7.80 7.23
C ILE A 56 13.43 -6.33 7.52
N LEU A 57 14.05 -6.03 8.67
CA LEU A 57 14.47 -4.70 9.08
C LEU A 57 15.58 -4.11 8.18
N ASP A 58 16.33 -4.95 7.47
CA ASP A 58 17.41 -4.52 6.57
C ASP A 58 17.03 -4.70 5.09
N MET A 59 15.86 -5.27 4.79
CA MET A 59 15.39 -5.52 3.43
C MET A 59 14.73 -4.28 2.82
N GLN A 60 15.55 -3.27 2.48
CA GLN A 60 15.09 -1.95 2.02
C GLN A 60 14.12 -2.02 0.83
N LEU A 61 14.37 -2.87 -0.18
CA LEU A 61 13.48 -3.02 -1.34
C LEU A 61 12.09 -3.58 -0.96
N VAL A 62 12.04 -4.48 0.01
CA VAL A 62 10.78 -5.02 0.55
C VAL A 62 10.06 -3.93 1.37
N GLN A 63 10.79 -3.20 2.20
CA GLN A 63 10.24 -2.10 3.00
C GLN A 63 9.66 -0.99 2.12
N GLU A 64 10.35 -0.62 1.06
CA GLU A 64 9.90 0.38 0.10
C GLU A 64 8.55 -0.01 -0.51
N ARG A 65 8.40 -1.27 -0.96
CA ARG A 65 7.13 -1.75 -1.52
C ARG A 65 5.99 -1.74 -0.49
N ILE A 66 6.27 -2.15 0.74
CA ILE A 66 5.29 -2.09 1.84
C ILE A 66 4.90 -0.63 2.12
N ALA A 67 5.88 0.26 2.19
CA ALA A 67 5.66 1.68 2.45
C ALA A 67 4.83 2.33 1.34
N ASN A 68 5.18 2.10 0.06
CA ASN A 68 4.43 2.62 -1.09
C ASN A 68 2.97 2.14 -1.09
N ALA A 69 2.73 0.85 -0.84
CA ALA A 69 1.39 0.32 -0.71
C ALA A 69 0.61 0.95 0.46
N ALA A 70 1.25 1.15 1.61
CA ALA A 70 0.64 1.77 2.78
C ALA A 70 0.29 3.25 2.53
N MET A 71 1.18 4.00 1.88
CA MET A 71 0.95 5.40 1.50
C MET A 71 -0.24 5.53 0.57
N ASP A 72 -0.33 4.69 -0.47
CA ASP A 72 -1.47 4.71 -1.39
C ASP A 72 -2.79 4.29 -0.73
N LEU A 73 -2.77 3.32 0.21
CA LEU A 73 -3.94 2.95 0.99
C LEU A 73 -4.44 4.12 1.86
N PHE A 74 -3.50 4.80 2.53
CA PHE A 74 -3.81 5.95 3.36
C PHE A 74 -4.39 7.09 2.52
N ALA A 75 -3.71 7.46 1.42
CA ALA A 75 -4.17 8.52 0.53
C ALA A 75 -5.55 8.20 -0.08
N SER A 76 -5.79 6.94 -0.49
CA SER A 76 -7.11 6.50 -0.97
C SER A 76 -8.20 6.66 0.08
N THR A 77 -7.88 6.40 1.36
CA THR A 77 -8.80 6.59 2.48
C THR A 77 -9.14 8.06 2.66
N CYS A 78 -8.14 8.94 2.63
CA CYS A 78 -8.34 10.40 2.72
C CYS A 78 -9.20 10.93 1.57
N VAL A 79 -8.93 10.49 0.33
CA VAL A 79 -9.70 10.89 -0.85
C VAL A 79 -11.15 10.44 -0.73
N LEU A 80 -11.41 9.18 -0.36
CA LEU A 80 -12.77 8.68 -0.17
C LEU A 80 -13.52 9.46 0.92
N SER A 81 -12.88 9.72 2.06
CA SER A 81 -13.48 10.48 3.16
C SER A 81 -13.85 11.90 2.72
N ARG A 82 -12.95 12.55 1.98
CA ARG A 82 -13.17 13.91 1.47
C ARG A 82 -14.35 13.97 0.50
N ILE A 83 -14.36 13.13 -0.54
CA ILE A 83 -15.42 13.17 -1.55
C ILE A 83 -16.76 12.75 -0.96
N ASP A 84 -16.78 11.80 -0.01
CA ASP A 84 -18.00 11.46 0.73
C ASP A 84 -18.55 12.69 1.47
N GLY A 85 -17.69 13.41 2.19
CA GLY A 85 -18.07 14.66 2.87
C GLY A 85 -18.58 15.75 1.91
N GLU A 86 -17.94 15.93 0.76
CA GLU A 86 -18.35 16.90 -0.27
C GLU A 86 -19.75 16.56 -0.83
N ILE A 87 -20.03 15.29 -1.11
CA ILE A 87 -21.34 14.81 -1.59
C ILE A 87 -22.41 15.04 -0.52
N GLN A 88 -22.12 14.67 0.74
CA GLN A 88 -23.06 14.84 1.85
C GLN A 88 -23.38 16.32 2.11
N PHE A 89 -22.38 17.20 1.99
CA PHE A 89 -22.57 18.63 2.14
C PHE A 89 -23.39 19.24 1.00
N ALA A 90 -23.11 18.87 -0.25
CA ALA A 90 -23.86 19.33 -1.41
C ALA A 90 -25.35 18.92 -1.33
N GLY A 91 -25.62 17.68 -0.91
CA GLY A 91 -26.98 17.16 -0.74
C GLY A 91 -27.79 17.89 0.34
N ARG A 92 -27.14 18.40 1.40
CA ARG A 92 -27.80 19.17 2.47
C ARG A 92 -28.14 20.60 2.06
N ASN A 93 -27.32 21.22 1.21
CA ASN A 93 -27.47 22.62 0.82
C ASN A 93 -28.39 22.80 -0.41
N GLY A 94 -29.00 21.72 -0.92
CA GLY A 94 -29.85 21.77 -2.11
C GLY A 94 -29.11 22.24 -3.36
N ASN A 95 -27.78 22.11 -3.39
CA ASN A 95 -26.96 22.65 -4.47
C ASN A 95 -27.16 21.80 -5.73
N ALA A 96 -27.65 22.41 -6.82
CA ALA A 96 -28.05 21.68 -8.03
C ALA A 96 -26.86 21.13 -8.85
N VAL A 97 -25.65 21.62 -8.60
CA VAL A 97 -24.43 21.19 -9.32
C VAL A 97 -23.71 20.13 -8.48
N SER A 98 -23.69 18.89 -8.97
CA SER A 98 -22.83 17.85 -8.41
C SER A 98 -21.37 18.24 -8.60
N PRO A 99 -20.53 18.25 -7.54
CA PRO A 99 -19.11 18.53 -7.68
C PRO A 99 -18.46 17.53 -8.65
N ASP A 100 -17.55 18.00 -9.50
CA ASP A 100 -16.77 17.10 -10.36
C ASP A 100 -15.73 16.35 -9.52
N HIS A 101 -15.84 15.02 -9.51
CA HIS A 101 -14.92 14.13 -8.80
C HIS A 101 -14.06 13.28 -9.76
N SER A 102 -13.98 13.65 -11.05
CA SER A 102 -13.20 12.94 -12.08
C SER A 102 -11.74 12.69 -11.67
N ALA A 103 -11.07 13.71 -11.12
CA ALA A 103 -9.70 13.62 -10.65
C ALA A 103 -9.55 12.64 -9.46
N ALA A 104 -10.51 12.65 -8.53
CA ALA A 104 -10.53 11.75 -7.38
C ALA A 104 -10.76 10.29 -7.82
N ASP A 105 -11.68 10.06 -8.76
CA ASP A 105 -11.91 8.73 -9.34
C ASP A 105 -10.65 8.21 -10.05
N LEU A 106 -10.01 9.04 -10.87
CA LEU A 106 -8.77 8.69 -11.54
C LEU A 106 -7.64 8.36 -10.55
N PHE A 107 -7.49 9.17 -9.49
CA PHE A 107 -6.53 8.93 -8.42
C PHE A 107 -6.77 7.57 -7.76
N LEU A 108 -7.99 7.26 -7.32
CA LEU A 108 -8.33 5.99 -6.68
C LEU A 108 -8.00 4.80 -7.58
N ARG A 109 -8.35 4.88 -8.87
CA ARG A 109 -8.02 3.84 -9.85
C ARG A 109 -6.51 3.63 -9.98
N GLN A 110 -5.74 4.70 -10.04
CA GLN A 110 -4.27 4.64 -10.14
C GLN A 110 -3.64 4.09 -8.87
N SER A 111 -4.02 4.60 -7.69
CA SER A 111 -3.56 4.10 -6.38
C SER A 111 -3.88 2.62 -6.22
N PHE A 112 -5.08 2.17 -6.58
CA PHE A 112 -5.43 0.74 -6.50
C PHE A 112 -4.59 -0.14 -7.42
N ARG A 113 -4.16 0.36 -8.58
CA ARG A 113 -3.21 -0.37 -9.44
C ARG A 113 -1.82 -0.42 -8.82
N ARG A 114 -1.32 0.71 -8.30
CA ARG A 114 -0.01 0.78 -7.63
C ARG A 114 0.05 -0.14 -6.41
N ILE A 115 -0.97 -0.14 -5.55
CA ILE A 115 -1.06 -1.05 -4.39
C ILE A 115 -0.94 -2.50 -4.85
N ARG A 116 -1.74 -2.92 -5.85
CA ARG A 116 -1.66 -4.30 -6.37
C ARG A 116 -0.27 -4.62 -6.92
N GLY A 117 0.35 -3.69 -7.65
CA GLY A 117 1.71 -3.84 -8.16
C GLY A 117 2.73 -4.03 -7.04
N CYS A 118 2.74 -3.13 -6.04
CA CYS A 118 3.62 -3.23 -4.87
C CYS A 118 3.44 -4.56 -4.12
N LEU A 119 2.19 -4.99 -3.91
CA LEU A 119 1.89 -6.24 -3.20
C LEU A 119 2.30 -7.49 -3.99
N ALA A 120 2.09 -7.51 -5.31
CA ALA A 120 2.56 -8.61 -6.16
C ALA A 120 4.10 -8.68 -6.17
N ALA A 121 4.75 -7.52 -6.27
CA ALA A 121 6.20 -7.38 -6.27
C ALA A 121 6.88 -7.76 -4.94
N LEU A 122 6.13 -8.01 -3.86
CA LEU A 122 6.70 -8.62 -2.65
C LEU A 122 7.15 -10.06 -2.86
N THR A 123 6.62 -10.72 -3.89
CA THR A 123 6.80 -12.16 -4.12
C THR A 123 7.41 -12.46 -5.49
N ASP A 124 7.18 -11.56 -6.45
CA ASP A 124 7.67 -11.64 -7.82
C ASP A 124 8.50 -10.38 -8.11
N ASN A 125 9.81 -10.47 -7.91
CA ASN A 125 10.74 -9.36 -8.07
C ASN A 125 12.16 -9.83 -8.41
N ASP A 126 12.95 -8.88 -8.91
CA ASP A 126 14.34 -9.07 -9.28
C ASP A 126 15.33 -8.62 -8.19
N ASP A 127 14.93 -8.56 -6.91
CA ASP A 127 15.75 -7.94 -5.85
C ASP A 127 17.17 -8.52 -5.79
N LYS A 128 17.29 -9.84 -5.95
CA LYS A 128 18.58 -10.52 -5.97
C LYS A 128 19.45 -10.08 -7.14
N ALA A 129 18.86 -9.94 -8.33
CA ALA A 129 19.55 -9.51 -9.53
C ALA A 129 19.96 -8.03 -9.43
N VAL A 130 19.07 -7.16 -8.93
CA VAL A 130 19.35 -5.75 -8.67
C VAL A 130 20.54 -5.58 -7.72
N ILE A 131 20.53 -6.31 -6.58
CA ILE A 131 21.62 -6.27 -5.60
C ILE A 131 22.92 -6.81 -6.21
N ALA A 132 22.87 -7.89 -6.99
CA ALA A 132 24.05 -8.45 -7.65
C ALA A 132 24.66 -7.47 -8.67
N ALA A 133 23.81 -6.85 -9.50
CA ALA A 133 24.24 -5.84 -10.47
C ALA A 133 24.88 -4.63 -9.78
N ALA A 134 24.25 -4.11 -8.71
CA ALA A 134 24.79 -3.00 -7.94
C ALA A 134 26.18 -3.32 -7.35
N LYS A 135 26.36 -4.53 -6.81
CA LYS A 135 27.67 -4.99 -6.32
C LYS A 135 28.73 -5.03 -7.42
N SER A 136 28.37 -5.52 -8.61
CA SER A 136 29.29 -5.58 -9.77
C SER A 136 29.75 -4.19 -10.23
N CYS A 137 28.87 -3.19 -10.19
CA CYS A 137 29.22 -1.81 -10.52
C CYS A 137 30.17 -1.21 -9.49
N LEU A 138 29.94 -1.46 -8.19
CA LEU A 138 30.81 -0.97 -7.12
C LEU A 138 32.23 -1.55 -7.19
N THR A 139 32.37 -2.84 -7.51
CA THR A 139 33.69 -3.48 -7.66
C THR A 139 34.45 -2.99 -8.90
N SER A 140 33.73 -2.67 -9.98
CA SER A 140 34.34 -2.14 -11.22
C SER A 140 34.73 -0.66 -11.09
N GLY A 141 33.96 0.11 -10.30
CA GLY A 141 34.25 1.51 -10.01
C GLY A 141 35.46 1.69 -9.09
N SER A 142 35.66 0.81 -8.09
CA SER A 142 36.83 0.88 -7.20
C SER A 142 38.15 0.54 -7.90
N THR A 143 38.09 -0.23 -9.00
CA THR A 143 39.28 -0.51 -9.82
C THR A 143 39.67 0.66 -10.74
N GLY A 144 38.79 1.64 -10.96
CA GLY A 144 39.03 2.79 -11.86
C GLY A 144 39.62 4.03 -11.19
N THR A 145 39.72 4.07 -9.87
CA THR A 145 40.23 5.25 -9.10
C THR A 145 41.66 5.07 -8.57
N ALA A 146 42.38 4.05 -9.03
CA ALA A 146 43.77 3.76 -8.63
C ALA A 146 44.79 4.08 -9.74
N SER A 147 44.58 5.16 -10.50
CA SER A 147 45.53 5.68 -11.49
C SER A 147 45.69 7.19 -11.36
#